data_AF-A0A024K389-F1
#
_entry.id   AF-A0A024K389-F1
#
_cell.length_a   1.000
_cell.length_b   1.000
_cell.length_c   1.000
_cell.angle_alpha   90.00
_cell.angle_beta   90.00
_cell.angle_gamma   90.00
#
_symmetry.space_group_name_H-M   'P 1'
#
loop_
_entity.id
_entity.type
_entity.pdbx_description
1 polymer ?
#
loop_
_entity_poly.entity_id
_entity_poly.type
_entity_poly.pdbx_seq_one_letter_code
_entity_poly.pdbx_strand_id
1 'polypeptide(L)'
;MTPPARVRAHEFADSDDFAHPPQDVAGWSESLLVQAFCPRSNVGFYAHTNRTAWDTALWSEVVAVYLPGDRFAVAKGFGYGPSEHQVGGSLSFEAPRPFEENVTRYRGAAQLIDGRILRDGPAPSGMHVGLDVELKQSALGAPFGVGDVRPGNFGHTHYEQHFSCTGQITLDGERIEMEGTGMRDHTWGPRDLSVMGNHFWIHGEFPDGRWLSTMYIARRGGGDALLNFHVIGDAAGMTHASLVSHDALIDAESQVFDPWRIELQAGGEIHQIRGEIVAPMPFSFVGPVEMTLGTDRTPQASHVVYESQARLSWNGQTGYGLCERTVIRPRKESIK
;
A
#
# COMPACT_ATOMS: atom_id res chain seq x y z
N MET A 1 16.40 1.85 33.93
CA MET A 1 15.52 3.03 33.84
C MET A 1 14.55 2.74 32.71
N THR A 2 13.32 2.38 33.03
CA THR A 2 12.28 2.06 32.04
C THR A 2 12.03 3.31 31.19
N PRO A 3 12.02 3.23 29.84
CA PRO A 3 11.65 4.39 29.02
C PRO A 3 10.26 4.87 29.44
N PRO A 4 10.00 6.18 29.48
CA PRO A 4 8.66 6.67 29.79
C PRO A 4 7.65 6.07 28.80
N ALA A 5 6.52 5.59 29.32
CA ALA A 5 5.43 5.08 28.52
C ALA A 5 5.02 6.14 27.49
N ARG A 6 5.23 5.85 26.20
CA ARG A 6 4.78 6.70 25.10
C ARG A 6 3.25 6.63 25.09
N VAL A 7 2.58 7.68 25.56
CA VAL A 7 1.12 7.78 25.39
C VAL A 7 0.87 8.12 23.92
N ARG A 8 0.55 7.06 23.18
CA ARG A 8 0.04 7.01 21.80
C ARG A 8 -1.41 7.48 21.80
N ALA A 9 -1.66 8.79 21.82
CA ALA A 9 -3.03 9.26 21.62
C ALA A 9 -3.37 9.13 20.13
N HIS A 10 -3.96 8.00 19.74
CA HIS A 10 -4.67 7.84 18.46
C HIS A 10 -6.16 7.59 18.71
N GLU A 11 -6.97 7.81 17.68
CA GLU A 11 -8.43 7.66 17.77
C GLU A 11 -8.93 6.22 17.64
N PHE A 12 -8.06 5.30 17.19
CA PHE A 12 -8.39 3.87 16.99
C PHE A 12 -8.35 3.07 18.29
N ALA A 13 -9.27 2.13 18.44
CA ALA A 13 -9.23 1.12 19.49
C ALA A 13 -8.25 0.00 19.12
N ASP A 14 -7.64 -0.66 20.10
CA ASP A 14 -6.75 -1.81 19.86
C ASP A 14 -7.39 -2.91 18.98
N SER A 15 -8.72 -3.07 19.06
CA SER A 15 -9.49 -3.99 18.23
C SER A 15 -9.45 -3.66 16.73
N ASP A 16 -9.24 -2.39 16.38
CA ASP A 16 -9.21 -1.92 15.00
C ASP A 16 -7.92 -2.37 14.29
N ASP A 17 -6.93 -2.91 15.03
CA ASP A 17 -5.73 -3.53 14.46
C ASP A 17 -5.95 -4.97 13.97
N PHE A 18 -7.16 -5.51 14.17
CA PHE A 18 -7.52 -6.88 13.80
C PHE A 18 -8.65 -6.90 12.77
N ALA A 19 -8.78 -8.00 12.05
CA ALA A 19 -9.87 -8.18 11.11
C ALA A 19 -11.24 -8.07 11.80
N HIS A 20 -12.16 -7.36 11.18
CA HIS A 20 -13.48 -7.07 11.73
C HIS A 20 -14.50 -8.16 11.35
N PRO A 21 -15.51 -8.41 12.20
CA PRO A 21 -16.70 -9.16 11.80
C PRO A 21 -17.38 -8.48 10.59
N PRO A 22 -17.74 -9.24 9.55
CA PRO A 22 -18.46 -8.67 8.42
C PRO A 22 -19.77 -8.00 8.81
N GLN A 23 -20.04 -6.84 8.20
CA GLN A 23 -21.28 -6.11 8.38
C GLN A 23 -22.22 -6.37 7.20
N ASP A 24 -23.51 -6.48 7.47
CA ASP A 24 -24.55 -6.66 6.44
C ASP A 24 -24.89 -5.31 5.79
N VAL A 25 -23.92 -4.76 5.06
CA VAL A 25 -24.04 -3.52 4.29
C VAL A 25 -23.53 -3.78 2.88
N ALA A 26 -24.25 -3.26 1.88
CA ALA A 26 -23.90 -3.45 0.48
C ALA A 26 -22.49 -2.93 0.18
N GLY A 27 -21.69 -3.76 -0.49
CA GLY A 27 -20.30 -3.42 -0.85
C GLY A 27 -19.33 -3.37 0.33
N TRP A 28 -19.73 -3.84 1.52
CA TRP A 28 -18.82 -3.94 2.65
C TRP A 28 -17.64 -4.85 2.30
N SER A 29 -16.43 -4.32 2.50
CA SER A 29 -15.17 -5.01 2.31
C SER A 29 -14.23 -4.62 3.45
N GLU A 30 -13.15 -5.36 3.56
CA GLU A 30 -12.08 -5.08 4.49
C GLU A 30 -10.76 -5.45 3.83
N SER A 31 -9.77 -4.58 3.93
CA SER A 31 -8.43 -4.80 3.40
C SER A 31 -7.35 -4.47 4.42
N LEU A 32 -6.31 -5.29 4.44
CA LEU A 32 -5.07 -4.99 5.15
C LEU A 32 -3.92 -5.00 4.15
N LEU A 33 -3.04 -4.01 4.26
CA LEU A 33 -1.90 -3.83 3.39
C LEU A 33 -0.64 -3.66 4.21
N VAL A 34 0.44 -4.29 3.80
CA VAL A 34 1.80 -4.00 4.26
C VAL A 34 2.71 -3.81 3.05
N GLN A 35 3.45 -2.71 3.07
CA GLN A 35 4.57 -2.48 2.16
C GLN A 35 5.84 -2.22 2.96
N ALA A 36 6.97 -2.73 2.47
CA ALA A 36 8.28 -2.41 3.00
C ALA A 36 9.33 -2.27 1.89
N PHE A 37 10.34 -1.43 2.13
CA PHE A 37 11.54 -1.31 1.31
C PHE A 37 12.81 -1.48 2.16
N CYS A 38 13.67 -2.41 1.75
CA CYS A 38 15.01 -2.62 2.31
C CYS A 38 16.07 -2.08 1.33
N PRO A 39 16.52 -0.82 1.47
CA PRO A 39 17.40 -0.18 0.50
C PRO A 39 18.79 -0.82 0.42
N ARG A 40 19.25 -1.48 1.50
CA ARG A 40 20.57 -2.16 1.52
C ARG A 40 20.62 -3.37 0.59
N SER A 41 19.55 -4.18 0.59
CA SER A 41 19.41 -5.35 -0.28
C SER A 41 18.73 -5.02 -1.61
N ASN A 42 18.17 -3.82 -1.74
CA ASN A 42 17.31 -3.41 -2.86
C ASN A 42 16.16 -4.41 -3.09
N VAL A 43 15.55 -4.84 -1.98
CA VAL A 43 14.42 -5.76 -1.95
C VAL A 43 13.25 -5.08 -1.27
N GLY A 44 12.06 -5.25 -1.83
CA GLY A 44 10.82 -4.76 -1.27
C GLY A 44 9.82 -5.88 -1.07
N PHE A 45 8.81 -5.63 -0.25
CA PHE A 45 7.71 -6.55 -0.02
C PHE A 45 6.40 -5.80 -0.05
N TYR A 46 5.40 -6.41 -0.67
CA TYR A 46 4.02 -5.95 -0.68
C TYR A 46 3.12 -7.14 -0.39
N ALA A 47 2.19 -6.96 0.54
CA ALA A 47 1.12 -7.90 0.80
C ALA A 47 -0.17 -7.14 1.02
N HIS A 48 -1.21 -7.55 0.30
CA HIS A 48 -2.54 -6.99 0.43
C HIS A 48 -3.54 -8.14 0.50
N THR A 49 -4.41 -8.10 1.49
CA THR A 49 -5.58 -8.98 1.58
C THR A 49 -6.84 -8.15 1.51
N ASN A 50 -7.89 -8.68 0.88
CA ASN A 50 -9.19 -8.01 0.84
C ASN A 50 -10.33 -9.03 0.83
N ARG A 51 -11.41 -8.77 1.58
CA ARG A 51 -12.63 -9.58 1.54
C ARG A 51 -13.35 -9.47 0.20
N THR A 52 -13.79 -10.58 -0.37
CA THR A 52 -14.41 -10.54 -1.70
C THR A 52 -15.79 -9.89 -1.65
N ALA A 53 -16.16 -9.17 -2.70
CA ALA A 53 -17.45 -8.45 -2.77
C ALA A 53 -18.69 -9.35 -2.81
N TRP A 54 -18.52 -10.65 -3.04
CA TRP A 54 -19.61 -11.63 -3.21
C TRP A 54 -19.66 -12.69 -2.10
N ASP A 55 -18.58 -12.86 -1.35
CA ASP A 55 -18.52 -13.64 -0.11
C ASP A 55 -17.54 -12.95 0.84
N THR A 56 -18.08 -12.25 1.85
CA THR A 56 -17.25 -11.52 2.81
C THR A 56 -16.45 -12.46 3.70
N ALA A 57 -16.79 -13.75 3.82
CA ALA A 57 -15.97 -14.71 4.56
C ALA A 57 -14.69 -15.13 3.80
N LEU A 58 -14.70 -14.98 2.47
CA LEU A 58 -13.57 -15.31 1.61
C LEU A 58 -12.62 -14.11 1.49
N TRP A 59 -11.32 -14.35 1.65
CA TRP A 59 -10.26 -13.36 1.44
C TRP A 59 -9.53 -13.63 0.13
N SER A 60 -9.31 -12.58 -0.65
CA SER A 60 -8.30 -12.56 -1.71
C SER A 60 -6.97 -12.07 -1.14
N GLU A 61 -5.88 -12.67 -1.58
CA GLU A 61 -4.52 -12.32 -1.18
C GLU A 61 -3.70 -11.99 -2.42
N VAL A 62 -2.91 -10.92 -2.34
CA VAL A 62 -1.93 -10.56 -3.36
C VAL A 62 -0.61 -10.25 -2.67
N VAL A 63 0.46 -10.88 -3.15
CA VAL A 63 1.81 -10.71 -2.63
C VAL A 63 2.76 -10.41 -3.79
N ALA A 64 3.68 -9.47 -3.56
CA ALA A 64 4.81 -9.21 -4.45
C ALA A 64 6.09 -9.00 -3.65
N VAL A 65 7.14 -9.75 -3.97
CA VAL A 65 8.51 -9.45 -3.57
C VAL A 65 9.19 -8.73 -4.72
N TYR A 66 9.70 -7.52 -4.46
CA TYR A 66 10.46 -6.72 -5.41
C TYR A 66 11.91 -7.18 -5.34
N LEU A 67 12.45 -7.66 -6.45
CA LEU A 67 13.82 -8.16 -6.55
C LEU A 67 14.69 -7.19 -7.38
N PRO A 68 16.01 -7.20 -7.16
CA PRO A 68 16.94 -6.43 -7.99
C PRO A 68 16.80 -6.75 -9.48
N GLY A 69 16.83 -5.69 -10.30
CA GLY A 69 16.76 -5.77 -11.75
C GLY A 69 15.34 -5.86 -12.31
N ASP A 70 14.36 -5.22 -11.67
CA ASP A 70 12.97 -5.15 -12.14
C ASP A 70 12.34 -6.53 -12.33
N ARG A 71 12.52 -7.38 -11.32
CA ARG A 71 11.93 -8.73 -11.25
C ARG A 71 11.06 -8.84 -10.02
N PHE A 72 10.05 -9.69 -10.09
CA PHE A 72 9.07 -9.85 -9.04
C PHE A 72 8.83 -11.33 -8.75
N ALA A 73 8.69 -11.69 -7.47
CA ALA A 73 8.03 -12.93 -7.09
C ALA A 73 6.59 -12.59 -6.69
N VAL A 74 5.62 -13.03 -7.49
CA VAL A 74 4.21 -12.63 -7.32
C VAL A 74 3.32 -13.82 -7.04
N ALA A 75 2.33 -13.61 -6.18
CA ALA A 75 1.31 -14.59 -5.87
C ALA A 75 -0.05 -13.91 -5.75
N LYS A 76 -1.08 -14.61 -6.23
CA LYS A 76 -2.48 -14.28 -5.95
C LYS A 76 -3.19 -15.54 -5.49
N GLY A 77 -3.94 -15.44 -4.41
CA GLY A 77 -4.63 -16.55 -3.79
C GLY A 77 -6.01 -16.15 -3.30
N PHE A 78 -6.79 -17.17 -2.96
CA PHE A 78 -8.05 -17.02 -2.23
C PHE A 78 -8.07 -18.05 -1.12
N GLY A 79 -8.55 -17.65 0.05
CA GLY A 79 -8.67 -18.55 1.17
C GLY A 79 -9.65 -18.04 2.21
N TYR A 80 -10.32 -18.98 2.85
CA TYR A 80 -11.04 -18.68 4.09
C TYR A 80 -10.00 -18.58 5.21
N GLY A 81 -10.08 -17.53 6.02
CA GLY A 81 -9.19 -17.36 7.17
C GLY A 81 -9.39 -18.51 8.16
N PRO A 82 -8.36 -19.31 8.48
CA PRO A 82 -8.50 -20.44 9.40
C PRO A 82 -8.58 -20.00 10.87
N SER A 83 -8.32 -18.73 11.17
CA SER A 83 -8.42 -18.11 12.49
C SER A 83 -8.48 -16.58 12.37
N GLU A 84 -8.71 -15.89 13.48
CA GLU A 84 -8.60 -14.42 13.56
C GLU A 84 -7.16 -13.91 13.34
N HIS A 85 -6.15 -14.78 13.50
CA HIS A 85 -4.73 -14.44 13.30
C HIS A 85 -4.25 -14.64 11.87
N GLN A 86 -4.95 -15.46 11.09
CA GLN A 86 -4.59 -15.74 9.70
C GLN A 86 -5.70 -15.24 8.78
N VAL A 87 -5.41 -14.10 8.14
CA VAL A 87 -6.34 -13.41 7.27
C VAL A 87 -6.15 -13.88 5.84
N GLY A 88 -6.80 -15.00 5.53
CA GLY A 88 -6.76 -15.66 4.22
C GLY A 88 -6.10 -17.05 4.28
N GLY A 89 -5.74 -17.60 3.11
CA GLY A 89 -5.21 -18.94 2.97
C GLY A 89 -3.70 -19.09 3.24
N SER A 90 -2.89 -18.10 2.86
CA SER A 90 -1.41 -18.16 2.96
C SER A 90 -0.78 -16.94 3.63
N LEU A 91 -1.54 -15.85 3.79
CA LEU A 91 -1.10 -14.58 4.34
C LEU A 91 -1.67 -14.38 5.76
N SER A 92 -0.84 -13.87 6.68
CA SER A 92 -1.27 -13.45 8.02
C SER A 92 -0.77 -12.05 8.35
N PHE A 93 -1.62 -11.31 9.06
CA PHE A 93 -1.28 -10.05 9.72
C PHE A 93 -1.56 -10.24 11.20
N GLU A 94 -0.52 -10.21 12.01
CA GLU A 94 -0.61 -10.44 13.45
C GLU A 94 -0.23 -9.15 14.19
N ALA A 95 -0.98 -8.82 15.24
CA ALA A 95 -0.75 -7.66 16.09
C ALA A 95 -0.54 -8.11 17.54
N PRO A 96 0.61 -8.74 17.88
CA PRO A 96 0.89 -9.18 19.25
C PRO A 96 0.85 -8.02 20.26
N ARG A 97 1.20 -6.81 19.84
CA ARG A 97 0.92 -5.57 20.58
C ARG A 97 0.30 -4.56 19.61
N PRO A 98 -1.03 -4.37 19.61
CA PRO A 98 -1.74 -3.52 18.66
C PRO A 98 -1.10 -2.15 18.50
N PHE A 99 -0.91 -1.76 17.24
CA PHE A 99 -0.26 -0.53 16.80
C PHE A 99 1.18 -0.32 17.30
N GLU A 100 1.78 -1.29 17.99
CA GLU A 100 3.16 -1.23 18.50
C GLU A 100 4.10 -2.16 17.75
N GLU A 101 3.71 -3.43 17.69
CA GLU A 101 4.47 -4.53 17.12
C GLU A 101 3.52 -5.40 16.32
N ASN A 102 3.86 -5.58 15.04
CA ASN A 102 3.11 -6.41 14.13
C ASN A 102 4.03 -7.46 13.50
N VAL A 103 3.44 -8.54 13.01
CA VAL A 103 4.13 -9.54 12.19
C VAL A 103 3.30 -9.87 10.97
N THR A 104 3.88 -9.71 9.79
CA THR A 104 3.28 -10.19 8.53
C THR A 104 3.98 -11.46 8.11
N ARG A 105 3.22 -12.52 7.81
CA ARG A 105 3.76 -13.75 7.26
C ARG A 105 3.09 -14.15 5.97
N TYR A 106 3.86 -14.70 5.05
CA TYR A 106 3.33 -15.38 3.89
C TYR A 106 4.01 -16.73 3.74
N ARG A 107 3.24 -17.81 3.57
CA ARG A 107 3.80 -19.13 3.28
C ARG A 107 3.02 -19.79 2.16
N GLY A 108 3.60 -19.77 0.97
CA GLY A 108 2.94 -20.27 -0.23
C GLY A 108 3.90 -20.45 -1.40
N ALA A 109 3.38 -20.20 -2.59
CA ALA A 109 4.15 -20.31 -3.83
C ALA A 109 4.01 -19.02 -4.62
N ALA A 110 5.07 -18.62 -5.32
CA ALA A 110 5.10 -17.42 -6.13
C ALA A 110 5.67 -17.71 -7.52
N GLN A 111 5.24 -16.94 -8.51
CA GLN A 111 5.81 -16.96 -9.84
C GLN A 111 6.88 -15.88 -9.97
N LEU A 112 8.04 -16.24 -10.51
CA LEU A 112 9.10 -15.29 -10.84
C LEU A 112 8.84 -14.67 -12.21
N ILE A 113 8.68 -13.36 -12.26
CA ILE A 113 8.27 -12.65 -13.48
C ILE A 113 9.09 -11.36 -13.64
N ASP A 114 9.51 -11.09 -14.87
CA ASP A 114 10.10 -9.82 -15.26
C ASP A 114 9.04 -8.70 -15.24
N GLY A 115 9.39 -7.54 -14.70
CA GLY A 115 8.51 -6.40 -14.56
C GLY A 115 7.91 -5.94 -15.88
N ARG A 116 8.65 -6.06 -16.98
CA ARG A 116 8.14 -5.74 -18.31
C ARG A 116 6.95 -6.61 -18.69
N ILE A 117 7.00 -7.91 -18.38
CA ILE A 117 5.90 -8.83 -18.70
C ILE A 117 4.62 -8.40 -17.98
N LEU A 118 4.75 -8.04 -16.70
CA LEU A 118 3.64 -7.57 -15.87
C LEU A 118 3.11 -6.20 -16.33
N ARG A 119 3.97 -5.31 -16.84
CA ARG A 119 3.52 -4.02 -17.39
C ARG A 119 2.88 -4.18 -18.78
N ASP A 120 3.35 -5.12 -19.57
CA ASP A 120 2.84 -5.43 -20.91
C ASP A 120 1.48 -6.15 -20.85
N GLY A 121 1.14 -6.86 -19.77
CA GLY A 121 -0.15 -7.55 -19.63
C GLY A 121 -0.36 -8.23 -18.27
N PRO A 122 -1.46 -8.99 -18.10
CA PRO A 122 -1.68 -9.79 -16.89
C PRO A 122 -0.55 -10.81 -16.70
N ALA A 123 -0.30 -11.19 -15.44
CA ALA A 123 0.64 -12.25 -15.13
C ALA A 123 0.27 -13.54 -15.91
N PRO A 124 1.19 -14.11 -16.71
CA PRO A 124 0.92 -15.34 -17.44
C PRO A 124 0.83 -16.52 -16.49
N SER A 125 0.08 -17.56 -16.86
CA SER A 125 0.18 -18.85 -16.18
C SER A 125 1.60 -19.41 -16.29
N GLY A 126 2.15 -19.91 -15.19
CA GLY A 126 3.51 -20.42 -15.16
C GLY A 126 3.82 -21.31 -13.96
N MET A 127 5.04 -21.83 -13.93
CA MET A 127 5.55 -22.58 -12.78
C MET A 127 5.78 -21.63 -11.60
N HIS A 128 5.49 -22.14 -10.41
CA HIS A 128 5.73 -21.43 -9.16
C HIS A 128 6.92 -22.04 -8.42
N VAL A 129 7.59 -21.22 -7.63
CA VAL A 129 8.61 -21.62 -6.65
C VAL A 129 8.07 -21.39 -5.24
N GLY A 130 8.67 -22.03 -4.24
CA GLY A 130 8.31 -21.81 -2.84
C GLY A 130 8.66 -20.38 -2.39
N LEU A 131 7.77 -19.76 -1.63
CA LEU A 131 7.97 -18.45 -1.01
C LEU A 131 7.51 -18.49 0.46
N ASP A 132 8.43 -18.16 1.36
CA ASP A 132 8.19 -17.96 2.79
C ASP A 132 8.67 -16.56 3.17
N VAL A 133 7.83 -15.78 3.84
CA VAL A 133 8.13 -14.42 4.31
C VAL A 133 7.74 -14.32 5.78
N GLU A 134 8.63 -13.77 6.60
CA GLU A 134 8.31 -13.27 7.94
C GLU A 134 8.88 -11.86 8.05
N LEU A 135 8.00 -10.88 8.32
CA LEU A 135 8.36 -9.48 8.50
C LEU A 135 7.85 -9.00 9.86
N LYS A 136 8.76 -8.64 10.76
CA LYS A 136 8.44 -8.04 12.06
C LYS A 136 8.47 -6.53 11.92
N GLN A 137 7.38 -5.88 12.30
CA GLN A 137 7.22 -4.43 12.25
C GLN A 137 7.28 -3.83 13.65
N SER A 138 7.95 -2.68 13.77
CA SER A 138 7.93 -1.84 14.97
C SER A 138 7.51 -0.43 14.57
N ALA A 139 6.41 0.04 15.16
CA ALA A 139 5.80 1.32 14.81
C ALA A 139 6.77 2.50 14.99
N LEU A 140 6.83 3.38 13.97
CA LEU A 140 7.60 4.63 14.03
C LEU A 140 6.78 5.77 14.65
N GLY A 141 5.45 5.69 14.54
CA GLY A 141 4.50 6.65 15.08
C GLY A 141 3.14 6.01 15.39
N ALA A 142 2.22 6.82 15.89
CA ALA A 142 0.84 6.40 16.07
C ALA A 142 0.15 6.18 14.69
N PRO A 143 -0.82 5.27 14.59
CA PRO A 143 -1.66 5.19 13.40
C PRO A 143 -2.45 6.49 13.24
N PHE A 144 -2.80 6.83 12.00
CA PHE A 144 -3.56 8.02 11.68
C PHE A 144 -4.65 7.75 10.65
N GLY A 145 -5.82 8.33 10.85
CA GLY A 145 -6.94 8.19 9.93
C GLY A 145 -6.73 8.97 8.64
N VAL A 146 -7.02 8.33 7.50
CA VAL A 146 -6.96 8.97 6.19
C VAL A 146 -8.37 9.33 5.75
N GLY A 147 -8.60 10.63 5.53
CA GLY A 147 -9.90 11.16 5.12
C GLY A 147 -10.32 12.39 5.91
N ASP A 148 -11.47 12.96 5.55
CA ASP A 148 -12.08 14.06 6.31
C ASP A 148 -12.57 13.49 7.66
N VAL A 149 -12.14 14.03 8.80
CA VAL A 149 -12.53 13.61 10.17
C VAL A 149 -13.98 14.05 10.49
N ARG A 150 -14.83 14.17 9.47
CA ARG A 150 -16.25 14.51 9.61
C ARG A 150 -17.05 13.22 9.83
N PRO A 151 -18.11 13.24 10.66
CA PRO A 151 -18.99 12.10 10.83
C PRO A 151 -19.52 11.59 9.49
N GLY A 152 -19.29 10.31 9.18
CA GLY A 152 -19.75 9.65 7.96
C GLY A 152 -18.77 9.65 6.78
N ASN A 153 -17.48 9.96 7.00
CA ASN A 153 -16.44 9.92 5.97
C ASN A 153 -15.26 8.98 6.35
N PHE A 154 -14.42 8.66 5.37
CA PHE A 154 -13.31 7.67 5.41
C PHE A 154 -12.41 7.64 6.66
N GLY A 155 -12.33 8.73 7.45
CA GLY A 155 -11.37 8.87 8.56
C GLY A 155 -11.52 7.85 9.71
N HIS A 156 -12.69 7.23 9.90
CA HIS A 156 -12.89 6.22 10.96
C HIS A 156 -12.77 4.76 10.49
N THR A 157 -12.52 4.54 9.19
CA THR A 157 -12.47 3.19 8.63
C THR A 157 -11.30 2.97 7.67
N HIS A 158 -10.30 3.86 7.71
CA HIS A 158 -9.02 3.71 7.04
C HIS A 158 -7.95 4.37 7.90
N TYR A 159 -6.96 3.60 8.35
CA TYR A 159 -5.75 4.15 8.96
C TYR A 159 -4.49 3.75 8.20
N GLU A 160 -3.46 4.58 8.34
CA GLU A 160 -2.10 4.28 7.92
C GLU A 160 -1.16 4.34 9.12
N GLN A 161 -0.07 3.56 9.07
CA GLN A 161 0.96 3.58 10.10
C GLN A 161 2.34 3.23 9.53
N HIS A 162 3.31 4.12 9.74
CA HIS A 162 4.70 3.87 9.40
C HIS A 162 5.38 2.94 10.41
N PHE A 163 6.27 2.08 9.92
CA PHE A 163 7.05 1.16 10.73
C PHE A 163 8.50 1.04 10.26
N SER A 164 9.36 0.61 11.17
CA SER A 164 10.63 -0.04 10.86
C SER A 164 10.41 -1.54 10.83
N CYS A 165 11.19 -2.29 10.05
CA CYS A 165 11.04 -3.72 9.94
C CYS A 165 12.35 -4.48 9.90
N THR A 166 12.28 -5.71 10.42
CA THR A 166 13.31 -6.74 10.26
C THR A 166 12.64 -8.05 9.89
N GLY A 167 13.32 -8.95 9.21
CA GLY A 167 12.72 -10.22 8.81
C GLY A 167 13.53 -10.98 7.79
N GLN A 168 12.87 -11.92 7.13
CA GLN A 168 13.49 -12.77 6.12
C GLN A 168 12.49 -13.14 5.03
N ILE A 169 13.00 -13.29 3.82
CA ILE A 169 12.34 -13.91 2.68
C ILE A 169 13.13 -15.17 2.33
N THR A 170 12.45 -16.30 2.18
CA THR A 170 13.01 -17.52 1.59
C THR A 170 12.30 -17.78 0.27
N LEU A 171 13.02 -17.59 -0.84
CA LEU A 171 12.50 -17.71 -2.20
C LEU A 171 13.29 -18.78 -2.93
N ASP A 172 12.62 -19.85 -3.36
CA ASP A 172 13.26 -21.00 -4.02
C ASP A 172 14.47 -21.57 -3.24
N GLY A 173 14.37 -21.56 -1.91
CA GLY A 173 15.43 -22.00 -0.99
C GLY A 173 16.55 -20.97 -0.74
N GLU A 174 16.57 -19.84 -1.46
CA GLU A 174 17.48 -18.73 -1.18
C GLU A 174 16.91 -17.80 -0.10
N ARG A 175 17.73 -17.48 0.89
CA ARG A 175 17.36 -16.60 2.01
C ARG A 175 17.88 -15.18 1.80
N ILE A 176 16.99 -14.20 1.96
CA ILE A 176 17.24 -12.77 1.88
C ILE A 176 16.82 -12.13 3.21
N GLU A 177 17.75 -11.40 3.84
CA GLU A 177 17.44 -10.63 5.05
C GLU A 177 16.69 -9.33 4.69
N MET A 178 15.69 -9.01 5.50
CA MET A 178 14.92 -7.78 5.41
C MET A 178 15.32 -6.86 6.57
N GLU A 179 15.76 -5.64 6.25
CA GLU A 179 16.03 -4.56 7.21
C GLU A 179 15.69 -3.24 6.51
N GLY A 180 14.63 -2.57 6.95
CA GLY A 180 14.12 -1.39 6.26
C GLY A 180 12.97 -0.71 6.98
N THR A 181 12.22 0.08 6.23
CA THR A 181 11.03 0.79 6.67
C THR A 181 9.88 0.53 5.72
N GLY A 182 8.69 0.93 6.12
CA GLY A 182 7.51 0.76 5.32
C GLY A 182 6.29 1.35 5.97
N MET A 183 5.15 1.05 5.36
CA MET A 183 3.85 1.48 5.84
C MET A 183 2.86 0.33 5.77
N ARG A 184 1.91 0.36 6.68
CA ARG A 184 0.74 -0.50 6.63
C ARG A 184 -0.51 0.35 6.60
N ASP A 185 -1.54 -0.17 5.95
CA ASP A 185 -2.88 0.36 6.04
C ASP A 185 -3.86 -0.73 6.41
N HIS A 186 -5.00 -0.29 6.92
CA HIS A 186 -6.15 -1.14 7.15
C HIS A 186 -7.39 -0.33 6.88
N THR A 187 -8.23 -0.88 6.02
CA THR A 187 -9.50 -0.28 5.64
C THR A 187 -10.63 -1.24 5.89
N TRP A 188 -11.79 -0.73 6.32
CA TRP A 188 -13.04 -1.49 6.36
C TRP A 188 -14.22 -0.62 5.96
N GLY A 189 -15.36 -1.25 5.63
CA GLY A 189 -16.59 -0.56 5.26
C GLY A 189 -16.97 -0.69 3.78
N PRO A 190 -18.02 0.02 3.32
CA PRO A 190 -18.45 0.00 1.93
C PRO A 190 -17.37 0.50 0.96
N ARG A 191 -17.04 -0.30 -0.06
CA ARG A 191 -15.95 0.00 -0.99
C ARG A 191 -16.35 -0.26 -2.45
N ASP A 192 -16.08 0.74 -3.28
CA ASP A 192 -16.07 0.63 -4.75
C ASP A 192 -14.91 1.48 -5.28
N LEU A 193 -13.79 0.84 -5.61
CA LEU A 193 -12.59 1.48 -6.15
C LEU A 193 -12.72 1.80 -7.65
N SER A 194 -13.76 1.30 -8.32
CA SER A 194 -13.99 1.58 -9.74
C SER A 194 -14.36 3.05 -10.03
N VAL A 195 -14.64 3.83 -8.98
CA VAL A 195 -14.95 5.27 -9.04
C VAL A 195 -13.71 6.17 -9.00
N MET A 196 -12.54 5.61 -8.68
CA MET A 196 -11.28 6.35 -8.61
C MET A 196 -10.88 6.88 -10.00
N GLY A 197 -10.44 8.13 -10.03
CA GLY A 197 -9.71 8.73 -11.15
C GLY A 197 -8.22 8.41 -11.07
N ASN A 198 -7.39 9.14 -11.83
CA ASN A 198 -5.94 9.06 -11.64
C ASN A 198 -5.61 9.52 -10.21
N HIS A 199 -4.69 8.81 -9.57
CA HIS A 199 -4.33 9.07 -8.18
C HIS A 199 -2.83 8.90 -7.97
N PHE A 200 -2.34 9.48 -6.88
CA PHE A 200 -1.08 9.06 -6.29
C PHE A 200 -1.27 8.78 -4.80
N TRP A 201 -0.52 7.81 -4.31
CA TRP A 201 -0.30 7.57 -2.89
C TRP A 201 1.19 7.39 -2.67
N ILE A 202 1.78 8.24 -1.85
CA ILE A 202 3.21 8.28 -1.63
C ILE A 202 3.46 8.29 -0.14
N HIS A 203 4.36 7.44 0.30
CA HIS A 203 4.91 7.51 1.63
C HIS A 203 6.43 7.36 1.56
N GLY A 204 7.12 7.82 2.60
CA GLY A 204 8.54 7.55 2.72
C GLY A 204 9.12 7.96 4.05
N GLU A 205 10.17 7.26 4.42
CA GLU A 205 10.88 7.42 5.68
C GLU A 205 12.33 7.85 5.43
N PHE A 206 12.85 8.70 6.32
CA PHE A 206 14.13 9.38 6.16
C PHE A 206 15.09 9.06 7.32
N PRO A 207 16.42 9.07 7.09
CA PRO A 207 17.40 8.71 8.11
C PRO A 207 17.38 9.58 9.38
N ASP A 208 16.84 10.80 9.32
CA ASP A 208 16.69 11.67 10.49
C ASP A 208 15.41 11.40 11.29
N GLY A 209 14.65 10.37 10.90
CA GLY A 209 13.41 9.96 11.57
C GLY A 209 12.16 10.64 11.04
N ARG A 210 12.28 11.57 10.08
CA ARG A 210 11.12 12.15 9.40
C ARG A 210 10.45 11.13 8.49
N TRP A 211 9.16 11.30 8.30
CA TRP A 211 8.36 10.55 7.36
C TRP A 211 7.26 11.44 6.76
N LEU A 212 6.71 11.01 5.64
CA LEU A 212 5.51 11.62 5.05
C LEU A 212 4.54 10.54 4.57
N SER A 213 3.25 10.89 4.56
CA SER A 213 2.23 10.21 3.78
C SER A 213 1.39 11.24 3.04
N THR A 214 1.15 11.00 1.76
CA THR A 214 0.43 11.92 0.88
C THR A 214 -0.39 11.13 -0.13
N MET A 215 -1.70 11.34 -0.11
CA MET A 215 -2.65 10.68 -0.99
C MET A 215 -3.54 11.72 -1.66
N TYR A 216 -3.62 11.65 -2.99
CA TYR A 216 -4.55 12.43 -3.78
C TYR A 216 -5.28 11.51 -4.75
N ILE A 217 -6.60 11.49 -4.67
CA ILE A 217 -7.45 10.68 -5.54
C ILE A 217 -8.38 11.61 -6.32
N ALA A 218 -8.14 11.74 -7.63
CA ALA A 218 -9.05 12.48 -8.50
C ALA A 218 -10.40 11.76 -8.56
N ARG A 219 -11.48 12.52 -8.70
CA ARG A 219 -12.78 11.94 -9.04
C ARG A 219 -12.83 11.62 -10.52
N ARG A 220 -13.20 10.38 -10.85
CA ARG A 220 -13.43 9.98 -12.23
C ARG A 220 -14.59 10.77 -12.83
N GLY A 221 -14.38 11.37 -13.99
CA GLY A 221 -15.37 12.23 -14.66
C GLY A 221 -15.33 13.70 -14.25
N GLY A 222 -14.41 14.09 -13.35
CA GLY A 222 -14.21 15.48 -12.93
C GLY A 222 -14.99 15.86 -11.66
N GLY A 223 -14.84 17.13 -11.26
CA GLY A 223 -15.33 17.65 -9.98
C GLY A 223 -14.25 17.58 -8.88
N ASP A 224 -14.68 17.78 -7.63
CA ASP A 224 -13.77 17.76 -6.49
C ASP A 224 -13.10 16.38 -6.34
N ALA A 225 -11.86 16.39 -5.84
CA ALA A 225 -11.13 15.17 -5.53
C ALA A 225 -11.93 14.28 -4.55
N LEU A 226 -11.78 12.96 -4.69
CA LEU A 226 -12.33 12.00 -3.72
C LEU A 226 -11.56 12.06 -2.39
N LEU A 227 -10.26 12.35 -2.48
CA LEU A 227 -9.38 12.50 -1.34
C LEU A 227 -8.23 13.46 -1.67
N ASN A 228 -7.87 14.28 -0.69
CA ASN A 228 -6.72 15.18 -0.69
C ASN A 228 -6.21 15.19 0.76
N PHE A 229 -5.26 14.31 1.05
CA PHE A 229 -4.78 14.04 2.40
C PHE A 229 -3.25 14.05 2.43
N HIS A 230 -2.69 14.86 3.31
CA HIS A 230 -1.25 15.07 3.38
C HIS A 230 -0.83 15.24 4.84
N VAL A 231 0.15 14.45 5.26
CA VAL A 231 0.75 14.51 6.59
C VAL A 231 2.26 14.39 6.48
N ILE A 232 2.93 15.11 7.36
CA ILE A 232 4.35 14.93 7.65
C ILE A 232 4.51 14.61 9.12
N GLY A 233 5.50 13.83 9.48
CA GLY A 233 5.75 13.53 10.88
C GLY A 233 7.15 13.05 11.17
N ASP A 234 7.37 12.79 12.45
CA ASP A 234 8.60 12.28 13.02
C ASP A 234 8.27 11.50 14.31
N ALA A 235 9.26 11.32 15.19
CA ALA A 235 9.07 10.65 16.48
C ALA A 235 8.29 11.48 17.52
N ALA A 236 8.16 12.79 17.33
CA ALA A 236 7.43 13.70 18.22
C ALA A 236 5.93 13.76 17.87
N GLY A 237 5.57 13.51 16.61
CA GLY A 237 4.18 13.44 16.18
C GLY A 237 4.04 13.71 14.68
N MET A 238 2.84 14.09 14.28
CA MET A 238 2.51 14.42 12.90
C MET A 238 1.79 15.75 12.79
N THR A 239 1.87 16.36 11.61
CA THR A 239 1.21 17.61 11.26
C THR A 239 0.56 17.47 9.89
N HIS A 240 -0.70 17.88 9.79
CA HIS A 240 -1.36 17.99 8.49
C HIS A 240 -0.67 19.03 7.63
N ALA A 241 -0.51 18.71 6.35
CA ALA A 241 0.03 19.59 5.34
C ALA A 241 -1.04 19.94 4.30
N SER A 242 -0.82 21.04 3.59
CA SER A 242 -1.58 21.38 2.39
C SER A 242 -0.74 21.10 1.16
N LEU A 243 -1.34 20.47 0.15
CA LEU A 243 -0.69 20.30 -1.16
C LEU A 243 -0.64 21.64 -1.89
N VAL A 244 0.58 22.13 -2.16
CA VAL A 244 0.82 23.39 -2.87
C VAL A 244 0.89 23.14 -4.37
N SER A 245 1.68 22.15 -4.78
CA SER A 245 1.86 21.77 -6.18
C SER A 245 2.32 20.32 -6.29
N HIS A 246 2.06 19.68 -7.44
CA HIS A 246 2.58 18.35 -7.77
C HIS A 246 2.64 18.13 -9.28
N ASP A 247 3.51 17.21 -9.70
CA ASP A 247 3.51 16.57 -11.02
C ASP A 247 3.48 15.03 -10.90
N ALA A 248 3.05 14.51 -9.75
CA ALA A 248 3.06 13.08 -9.43
C ALA A 248 1.96 12.25 -10.12
N LEU A 249 0.94 12.86 -10.72
CA LEU A 249 -0.06 12.13 -11.50
C LEU A 249 0.51 11.70 -12.85
N ILE A 250 0.07 10.53 -13.32
CA ILE A 250 0.37 10.03 -14.65
C ILE A 250 -0.94 9.81 -15.41
N ASP A 251 -0.90 10.03 -16.72
CA ASP A 251 -2.07 9.84 -17.60
C ASP A 251 -1.86 8.67 -18.57
N ALA A 252 -0.63 8.18 -18.70
CA ALA A 252 -0.26 7.08 -19.58
C ALA A 252 0.69 6.09 -18.92
N GLU A 253 0.55 4.81 -19.27
CA GLU A 253 1.40 3.72 -18.76
C GLU A 253 2.89 3.92 -19.09
N SER A 254 3.20 4.64 -20.17
CA SER A 254 4.58 4.98 -20.54
C SER A 254 5.29 5.87 -19.52
N GLN A 255 4.54 6.56 -18.65
CA GLN A 255 5.05 7.46 -17.63
C GLN A 255 5.35 6.76 -16.30
N VAL A 256 5.21 5.44 -16.25
CA VAL A 256 5.35 4.65 -15.02
C VAL A 256 6.72 4.82 -14.35
N PHE A 257 7.76 5.16 -15.10
CA PHE A 257 9.11 5.45 -14.58
C PHE A 257 9.39 6.96 -14.44
N ASP A 258 8.47 7.84 -14.85
CA ASP A 258 8.69 9.28 -14.77
C ASP A 258 8.91 9.68 -13.31
N PRO A 259 9.95 10.47 -13.01
CA PRO A 259 10.15 11.02 -11.69
C PRO A 259 9.05 12.04 -11.38
N TRP A 260 8.91 12.37 -10.10
CA TRP A 260 7.89 13.31 -9.65
C TRP A 260 8.42 14.24 -8.56
N ARG A 261 7.66 15.30 -8.33
CA ARG A 261 7.84 16.32 -7.32
C ARG A 261 6.49 16.68 -6.72
N ILE A 262 6.50 16.87 -5.40
CA ILE A 262 5.41 17.45 -4.62
C ILE A 262 5.95 18.57 -3.74
N GLU A 263 5.11 19.57 -3.50
CA GLU A 263 5.35 20.64 -2.53
C GLU A 263 4.22 20.62 -1.50
N LEU A 264 4.61 20.44 -0.23
CA LEU A 264 3.69 20.39 0.91
C LEU A 264 3.95 21.59 1.83
N GLN A 265 2.90 22.33 2.17
CA GLN A 265 2.97 23.42 3.15
C GLN A 265 2.57 22.91 4.54
N ALA A 266 3.49 22.97 5.50
CA ALA A 266 3.24 22.64 6.90
C ALA A 266 4.11 23.52 7.82
N GLY A 267 3.63 23.87 9.01
CA GLY A 267 4.42 24.64 9.98
C GLY A 267 4.94 26.00 9.50
N GLY A 268 4.32 26.60 8.46
CA GLY A 268 4.81 27.83 7.84
C GLY A 268 5.96 27.65 6.83
N GLU A 269 6.39 26.41 6.58
CA GLU A 269 7.44 26.07 5.62
C GLU A 269 6.89 25.29 4.41
N ILE A 270 7.54 25.42 3.25
CA ILE A 270 7.29 24.59 2.08
C ILE A 270 8.32 23.47 2.07
N HIS A 271 7.84 22.23 2.14
CA HIS A 271 8.64 21.03 2.02
C HIS A 271 8.59 20.54 0.58
N GLN A 272 9.77 20.51 -0.07
CA GLN A 272 9.90 20.00 -1.43
C GLN A 272 10.40 18.56 -1.39
N ILE A 273 9.57 17.64 -1.90
CA ILE A 273 9.91 16.23 -1.99
C ILE A 273 9.96 15.84 -3.47
N ARG A 274 10.99 15.09 -3.85
CA ARG A 274 11.15 14.50 -5.18
C ARG A 274 11.23 13.00 -5.06
N GLY A 275 10.68 12.27 -6.03
CA GLY A 275 10.80 10.83 -6.08
C GLY A 275 11.28 10.33 -7.43
N GLU A 276 12.07 9.28 -7.36
CA GLU A 276 12.52 8.48 -8.50
C GLU A 276 12.00 7.06 -8.32
N ILE A 277 11.40 6.53 -9.38
CA ILE A 277 10.84 5.19 -9.38
C ILE A 277 11.95 4.15 -9.52
N VAL A 278 11.99 3.20 -8.60
CA VAL A 278 12.96 2.11 -8.57
C VAL A 278 12.38 0.86 -9.26
N ALA A 279 11.19 0.42 -8.83
CA ALA A 279 10.58 -0.81 -9.34
C ALA A 279 9.05 -0.68 -9.30
N PRO A 280 8.40 -0.39 -10.45
CA PRO A 280 6.96 -0.25 -10.53
C PRO A 280 6.28 -1.61 -10.77
N MET A 281 5.62 -2.12 -9.75
CA MET A 281 4.79 -3.33 -9.83
C MET A 281 3.37 -2.97 -10.26
N PRO A 282 2.90 -3.40 -11.43
CA PRO A 282 1.52 -3.17 -11.83
C PRO A 282 0.58 -4.20 -11.20
N PHE A 283 -0.48 -3.69 -10.59
CA PHE A 283 -1.70 -4.45 -10.35
C PHE A 283 -2.85 -3.78 -11.08
N SER A 284 -3.92 -4.52 -11.36
CA SER A 284 -5.13 -3.92 -11.94
C SER A 284 -6.33 -4.18 -11.06
N PHE A 285 -7.13 -3.14 -10.85
CA PHE A 285 -8.40 -3.28 -10.16
C PHE A 285 -9.49 -3.67 -11.16
N VAL A 286 -10.15 -4.79 -10.88
CA VAL A 286 -11.22 -5.39 -11.67
C VAL A 286 -12.47 -5.47 -10.80
N GLY A 287 -13.58 -4.98 -11.33
CA GLY A 287 -14.79 -4.82 -10.52
C GLY A 287 -14.59 -3.82 -9.37
N PRO A 288 -15.30 -3.97 -8.23
CA PRO A 288 -15.30 -2.95 -7.18
C PRO A 288 -14.05 -2.97 -6.29
N VAL A 289 -13.44 -4.13 -6.04
CA VAL A 289 -12.32 -4.27 -5.07
C VAL A 289 -11.28 -5.32 -5.44
N GLU A 290 -11.49 -6.10 -6.50
CA GLU A 290 -10.59 -7.21 -6.80
C GLU A 290 -9.32 -6.73 -7.49
N MET A 291 -8.16 -7.18 -7.00
CA MET A 291 -6.86 -6.85 -7.57
C MET A 291 -6.30 -8.03 -8.38
N THR A 292 -5.79 -7.78 -9.58
CA THR A 292 -5.12 -8.76 -10.44
C THR A 292 -3.65 -8.44 -10.61
N LEU A 293 -2.83 -9.47 -10.85
CA LEU A 293 -1.40 -9.32 -11.08
C LEU A 293 -1.15 -8.84 -12.51
N GLY A 294 -0.40 -7.76 -12.68
CA GLY A 294 -0.07 -7.21 -13.99
C GLY A 294 -1.08 -6.20 -14.50
N THR A 295 -0.87 -5.77 -15.74
CA THR A 295 -1.70 -4.80 -16.43
C THR A 295 -2.86 -5.49 -17.16
N ASP A 296 -4.04 -5.49 -16.55
CA ASP A 296 -5.28 -5.93 -17.15
C ASP A 296 -5.89 -4.81 -18.02
N ARG A 297 -6.26 -5.18 -19.25
CA ARG A 297 -6.91 -4.29 -20.24
C ARG A 297 -8.25 -4.84 -20.70
N THR A 298 -8.80 -5.81 -19.97
CA THR A 298 -10.16 -6.29 -20.17
C THR A 298 -11.17 -5.18 -19.84
N PRO A 299 -12.39 -5.22 -20.40
CA PRO A 299 -13.42 -4.21 -20.13
C PRO A 299 -13.85 -4.08 -18.65
N GLN A 300 -13.51 -5.06 -17.81
CA GLN A 300 -13.83 -5.10 -16.39
C GLN A 300 -12.79 -4.37 -15.53
N ALA A 301 -11.59 -4.12 -16.06
CA ALA A 301 -10.55 -3.38 -15.37
C ALA A 301 -10.90 -1.89 -15.31
N SER A 302 -11.00 -1.32 -14.11
CA SER A 302 -11.28 0.11 -13.93
C SER A 302 -10.04 0.97 -14.14
N HIS A 303 -8.90 0.48 -13.67
CA HIS A 303 -7.61 1.16 -13.71
C HIS A 303 -6.47 0.18 -13.44
N VAL A 304 -5.26 0.53 -13.90
CA VAL A 304 -4.01 -0.10 -13.45
C VAL A 304 -3.39 0.80 -12.39
N VAL A 305 -2.91 0.18 -11.32
CA VAL A 305 -2.18 0.81 -10.24
C VAL A 305 -0.73 0.34 -10.29
N TYR A 306 0.22 1.26 -10.14
CA TYR A 306 1.64 0.97 -10.12
C TYR A 306 2.19 1.18 -8.71
N GLU A 307 2.20 0.10 -7.94
CA GLU A 307 2.79 0.02 -6.61
C GLU A 307 4.30 0.06 -6.76
N SER A 308 4.91 1.23 -6.60
CA SER A 308 6.29 1.44 -7.02
C SER A 308 7.22 1.70 -5.84
N GLN A 309 8.24 0.87 -5.67
CA GLN A 309 9.36 1.23 -4.79
C GLN A 309 9.99 2.53 -5.28
N ALA A 310 10.26 3.46 -4.37
CA ALA A 310 10.74 4.79 -4.71
C ALA A 310 11.92 5.22 -3.84
N ARG A 311 12.84 5.95 -4.45
CA ARG A 311 13.87 6.72 -3.77
C ARG A 311 13.40 8.16 -3.69
N LEU A 312 13.35 8.71 -2.49
CA LEU A 312 12.86 10.06 -2.24
C LEU A 312 14.01 10.99 -1.85
N SER A 313 13.88 12.27 -2.20
CA SER A 313 14.74 13.35 -1.71
C SER A 313 13.87 14.40 -1.06
N TRP A 314 14.11 14.69 0.22
CA TRP A 314 13.46 15.75 0.97
C TRP A 314 14.52 16.72 1.49
N ASN A 315 14.52 17.94 0.96
CA ASN A 315 15.49 18.99 1.32
C ASN A 315 16.96 18.51 1.22
N GLY A 316 17.26 17.66 0.22
CA GLY A 316 18.59 17.13 -0.05
C GLY A 316 18.94 15.84 0.71
N GLN A 317 18.10 15.38 1.64
CA GLN A 317 18.27 14.09 2.29
C GLN A 317 17.55 12.99 1.54
N THR A 318 18.24 11.87 1.31
CA THR A 318 17.64 10.68 0.68
C THR A 318 16.87 9.84 1.69
N GLY A 319 15.64 9.51 1.34
CA GLY A 319 14.78 8.54 2.02
C GLY A 319 14.26 7.51 1.02
N TYR A 320 13.46 6.56 1.51
CA TYR A 320 12.93 5.45 0.74
C TYR A 320 11.47 5.20 1.13
N GLY A 321 10.69 4.62 0.21
CA GLY A 321 9.28 4.33 0.46
C GLY A 321 8.59 3.86 -0.82
N LEU A 322 7.30 4.18 -0.94
CA LEU A 322 6.48 3.83 -2.09
C LEU A 322 5.94 5.07 -2.80
N CYS A 323 5.74 4.93 -4.11
CA CYS A 323 4.89 5.79 -4.91
C CYS A 323 3.92 4.93 -5.72
N GLU A 324 2.68 4.87 -5.28
CA GLU A 324 1.56 4.31 -6.01
C GLU A 324 1.04 5.37 -6.98
N ARG A 325 0.85 5.00 -8.24
CA ARG A 325 0.22 5.88 -9.23
C ARG A 325 -0.71 5.09 -10.13
N THR A 326 -1.80 5.72 -10.54
CA THR A 326 -2.82 5.05 -11.36
C THR A 326 -2.95 5.65 -12.74
N VAL A 327 -3.22 4.76 -13.70
CA VAL A 327 -3.73 5.11 -15.03
C VAL A 327 -5.13 4.50 -15.19
N ILE A 328 -6.15 5.36 -15.31
CA ILE A 328 -7.53 4.90 -15.54
C ILE A 328 -7.71 4.20 -16.88
N ARG A 329 -8.64 3.24 -16.93
CA ARG A 329 -9.12 2.62 -18.19
C ARG A 329 -10.42 3.26 -18.64
N PRO A 330 -10.70 3.42 -19.93
CA PRO A 330 -12.02 3.85 -20.39
C PRO A 330 -13.13 2.89 -19.95
N ARG A 331 -14.32 3.40 -19.56
CA ARG A 331 -15.48 2.54 -19.29
C ARG A 331 -16.08 2.08 -20.63
N LYS A 332 -16.69 0.89 -20.65
CA LYS A 332 -17.37 0.35 -21.84
C LYS A 332 -18.42 1.30 -22.44
N GLU A 333 -19.01 2.18 -21.62
CA GLU A 333 -19.99 3.20 -22.04
C GLU A 333 -19.38 4.41 -22.79
N SER A 334 -18.05 4.58 -22.74
CA SER A 334 -17.34 5.71 -23.36
C SER A 334 -16.76 5.40 -24.75
N ILE A 335 -16.98 4.20 -25.28
CA ILE A 335 -16.67 3.85 -26.67
C ILE A 335 -17.98 3.95 -27.45
N LYS A 336 -18.27 5.13 -28.00
CA LYS A 336 -19.33 5.34 -29.00
C LYS A 336 -18.75 5.27 -30.41
#